data_AF-A0A259D927-F1
#
_entry.id   AF-A0A259D927-F1
#
_cell.length_a   1.000
_cell.length_b   1.000
_cell.length_c   1.000
_cell.angle_alpha   90.00
_cell.angle_beta   90.00
_cell.angle_gamma   90.00
#
_symmetry.space_group_name_H-M   'P 1'
#
loop_
_entity.id
_entity.type
_entity.pdbx_description
1 polymer ?
#
loop_
_entity_poly.entity_id
_entity_poly.type
_entity_poly.pdbx_seq_one_letter_code
_entity_poly.pdbx_strand_id
1 'polypeptide(L)'
;QAPPEQSIAAKLGVAAGDQVIGWQSLPSDYSGAPILGEFDPVPSWNALRWQLLDAVTGEQGFALEMRDASGGRHIKSFRQGDLPQVTPESDPLKALGLFPQITPPSEWNQLKLGPIDALSFASQRVYVITKVSMRLMLGLLTGKTTLKQLGGPLSIADMAGKSAQVGWQPFVAFLALMSISIGLLNLVPLPMLDGGQLLYDAWELVAGKRITLSLQEKLQKVGFLLLIALSLLALFNDLQRYLLP
;
A
#
# COMPACT_ATOMS: atom_id res chain seq x y z
N GLN A 1 13.08 13.78 10.32
CA GLN A 1 14.12 14.55 9.60
C GLN A 1 13.43 15.70 8.86
N ALA A 2 14.17 16.68 8.32
CA ALA A 2 13.56 17.74 7.52
C ALA A 2 12.90 17.12 6.26
N PRO A 3 11.66 17.53 5.91
CA PRO A 3 11.05 17.08 4.67
C PRO A 3 11.76 17.71 3.46
N PRO A 4 11.84 17.02 2.31
CA PRO A 4 12.33 17.60 1.06
C PRO A 4 11.46 18.80 0.64
N GLU A 5 12.05 19.89 0.16
CA GLU A 5 11.35 21.15 -0.13
C GLU A 5 10.15 21.01 -1.06
N GLN A 6 10.20 20.07 -2.00
CA GLN A 6 9.13 19.83 -2.98
C GLN A 6 7.99 18.94 -2.45
N SER A 7 8.17 18.33 -1.27
CA SER A 7 7.20 17.39 -0.70
C SER A 7 5.97 18.08 -0.13
N ILE A 8 4.88 17.33 -0.01
CA ILE A 8 3.63 17.81 0.60
C ILE A 8 3.86 18.21 2.05
N ALA A 9 4.61 17.39 2.81
CA ALA A 9 4.98 17.71 4.19
C ALA A 9 5.70 19.06 4.30
N ALA A 10 6.66 19.36 3.41
CA ALA A 10 7.36 20.65 3.41
C ALA A 10 6.42 21.82 3.09
N LYS A 11 5.53 21.66 2.09
CA LYS A 11 4.53 22.68 1.72
C LYS A 11 3.56 23.00 2.86
N LEU A 12 3.24 21.99 3.68
CA LEU A 12 2.42 22.14 4.88
C LEU A 12 3.21 22.71 6.07
N GLY A 13 4.52 22.93 5.94
CA GLY A 13 5.38 23.46 6.99
C GLY A 13 5.63 22.47 8.11
N VAL A 14 5.76 21.18 7.79
CA VAL A 14 6.30 20.17 8.73
C VAL A 14 7.79 20.45 8.92
N ALA A 15 8.24 20.50 10.16
CA ALA A 15 9.62 20.82 10.49
C ALA A 15 10.42 19.60 10.96
N ALA A 16 11.75 19.70 10.88
CA ALA A 16 12.62 18.70 11.50
C ALA A 16 12.44 18.72 13.03
N GLY A 17 12.15 17.56 13.61
CA GLY A 17 11.96 17.42 15.06
C GLY A 17 10.50 17.39 15.47
N ASP A 18 9.56 17.67 14.56
CA ASP A 18 8.13 17.49 14.82
C ASP A 18 7.82 16.04 15.19
N GLN A 19 7.10 15.86 16.29
CA GLN A 19 6.61 14.58 16.75
C GLN A 19 5.14 14.43 16.35
N VAL A 20 4.83 13.39 15.58
CA VAL A 20 3.43 13.04 15.28
C VAL A 20 2.84 12.35 16.51
N ILE A 21 1.84 12.99 17.12
CA ILE A 21 1.20 12.51 18.35
C ILE A 21 -0.23 12.01 18.12
N GLY A 22 -0.88 12.49 17.06
CA GLY A 22 -2.28 12.18 16.78
C GLY A 22 -2.58 12.08 15.28
N TRP A 23 -3.61 11.31 14.97
CA TRP A 23 -4.15 11.08 13.63
C TRP A 23 -5.67 11.29 13.61
N GLN A 24 -6.20 11.84 12.52
CA GLN A 24 -7.64 11.87 12.29
C GLN A 24 -7.95 11.79 10.78
N SER A 25 -8.98 11.05 10.40
CA SER A 25 -9.50 11.09 9.02
C SER A 25 -10.29 12.37 8.78
N LEU A 26 -10.22 12.91 7.56
CA LEU A 26 -11.01 14.06 7.15
C LEU A 26 -12.19 13.62 6.27
N PRO A 27 -13.37 14.25 6.44
CA PRO A 27 -14.47 14.10 5.49
C PRO A 27 -14.03 14.46 4.07
N SER A 28 -14.65 13.82 3.07
CA SER A 28 -14.35 14.04 1.65
C SER A 28 -14.64 15.48 1.18
N ASP A 29 -15.55 16.18 1.86
CA ASP A 29 -15.94 17.57 1.60
C ASP A 29 -15.14 18.59 2.43
N TYR A 30 -14.11 18.16 3.16
CA TYR A 30 -13.31 19.04 3.99
C TYR A 30 -12.61 20.13 3.17
N SER A 31 -13.04 21.38 3.37
CA SER A 31 -12.55 22.57 2.66
C SER A 31 -11.61 23.46 3.49
N GLY A 32 -11.26 23.05 4.71
CA GLY A 32 -10.38 23.80 5.61
C GLY A 32 -11.06 24.41 6.85
N ALA A 33 -12.24 23.92 7.23
CA ALA A 33 -12.84 24.26 8.52
C ALA A 33 -11.91 23.82 9.68
N PRO A 34 -11.94 24.49 10.85
CA PRO A 34 -11.18 24.02 12.01
C PRO A 34 -11.50 22.55 12.31
N ILE A 35 -10.46 21.75 12.46
CA ILE A 35 -10.60 20.34 12.82
C ILE A 35 -10.96 20.27 14.30
N LEU A 36 -12.18 19.79 14.57
CA LEU A 36 -12.73 19.66 15.91
C LEU A 36 -12.78 18.17 16.28
N GLY A 37 -12.44 17.85 17.53
CA GLY A 37 -12.48 16.48 18.06
C GLY A 37 -11.14 16.00 18.59
N GLU A 38 -11.16 14.81 19.19
CA GLU A 38 -9.95 14.14 19.65
C GLU A 38 -9.25 13.43 18.49
N PHE A 39 -7.92 13.51 18.48
CA PHE A 39 -7.09 12.76 17.55
C PHE A 39 -6.82 11.37 18.13
N ASP A 40 -6.88 10.35 17.27
CA ASP A 40 -6.46 9.01 17.63
C ASP A 40 -4.94 9.03 17.91
N PRO A 41 -4.49 8.46 19.04
CA PRO A 41 -3.08 8.46 19.36
C PRO A 41 -2.28 7.66 18.33
N VAL A 42 -1.09 8.16 17.98
CA VAL A 42 -0.17 7.48 17.07
C VAL A 42 0.95 6.84 17.90
N PRO A 43 0.86 5.52 18.23
CA PRO A 43 1.81 4.89 19.15
C PRO A 43 3.17 4.60 18.50
N SER A 44 3.24 4.53 17.17
CA SER A 44 4.49 4.24 16.46
C SER A 44 4.43 4.67 15.00
N TRP A 45 5.61 4.88 14.41
CA TRP A 45 5.75 5.10 12.96
C TRP A 45 5.20 3.96 12.11
N ASN A 46 5.31 2.72 12.60
CA ASN A 46 4.71 1.58 11.91
C ASN A 46 3.19 1.70 11.90
N ALA A 47 2.55 1.97 13.04
CA ALA A 47 1.09 2.15 13.10
C ALA A 47 0.63 3.28 12.17
N LEU A 48 1.32 4.43 12.19
CA LEU A 48 1.04 5.55 11.31
C LEU A 48 1.16 5.17 9.84
N ARG A 49 2.21 4.43 9.46
CA ARG A 49 2.43 3.98 8.07
C ARG A 49 1.20 3.25 7.52
N TRP A 50 0.56 2.41 8.34
CA TRP A 50 -0.60 1.64 7.90
C TRP A 50 -1.89 2.47 7.83
N GLN A 51 -2.07 3.43 8.74
CA GLN A 51 -3.16 4.40 8.66
C GLN A 51 -3.02 5.27 7.39
N LEU A 52 -1.81 5.75 7.13
CA LEU A 52 -1.49 6.50 5.92
C LEU A 52 -1.69 5.67 4.65
N LEU A 53 -1.29 4.39 4.65
CA LEU A 53 -1.47 3.54 3.49
C LEU A 53 -2.96 3.36 3.14
N ASP A 54 -3.82 3.09 4.12
CA ASP A 54 -5.27 2.96 3.86
C ASP A 54 -5.89 4.30 3.44
N ALA A 55 -5.51 5.41 4.07
CA ALA A 55 -6.04 6.73 3.76
C ALA A 55 -5.62 7.22 2.36
N VAL A 56 -4.33 7.16 2.04
CA VAL A 56 -3.79 7.63 0.75
C VAL A 56 -4.36 6.79 -0.40
N THR A 57 -4.37 5.46 -0.27
CA THR A 57 -4.93 4.60 -1.32
C THR A 57 -6.44 4.67 -1.39
N GLY A 58 -7.10 5.01 -0.28
CA GLY A 58 -8.54 5.27 -0.20
C GLY A 58 -8.95 6.64 -0.74
N GLU A 59 -7.99 7.47 -1.16
CA GLU A 59 -8.18 8.88 -1.50
C GLU A 59 -8.92 9.62 -0.37
N GLN A 60 -8.62 9.29 0.88
CA GLN A 60 -9.20 9.94 2.06
C GLN A 60 -8.21 10.96 2.60
N GLY A 61 -8.65 12.21 2.70
CA GLY A 61 -7.89 13.24 3.39
C GLY A 61 -7.71 12.88 4.86
N PHE A 62 -6.68 13.43 5.49
CA PHE A 62 -6.38 13.19 6.90
C PHE A 62 -5.66 14.36 7.53
N ALA A 63 -5.61 14.39 8.85
CA ALA A 63 -4.89 15.36 9.62
C ALA A 63 -3.92 14.68 10.60
N LEU A 64 -2.76 15.30 10.77
CA LEU A 64 -1.77 14.92 11.76
C LEU A 64 -1.69 16.00 12.83
N GLU A 65 -1.89 15.60 14.09
CA GLU A 65 -1.52 16.44 15.23
C GLU A 65 -0.03 16.23 15.48
N MET A 66 0.72 17.32 15.42
CA MET A 66 2.16 17.35 15.60
C MET A 66 2.53 18.23 16.79
N ARG A 67 3.64 17.89 17.43
CA ARG A 67 4.25 18.67 18.50
C ARG A 67 5.65 19.11 18.08
N ASP A 68 5.90 20.40 18.13
CA ASP A 68 7.23 20.97 17.86
C ASP A 68 8.19 20.79 19.05
N ALA A 69 9.45 21.17 18.87
CA ALA A 69 10.48 21.09 19.90
C ALA A 69 10.24 22.02 21.11
N SER A 70 9.43 23.08 20.96
CA SER A 70 9.03 23.98 22.03
C SER A 70 7.83 23.46 22.85
N GLY A 71 7.23 22.34 22.41
CA GLY A 71 6.03 21.76 23.00
C GLY A 71 4.73 22.33 22.43
N GLY A 72 4.81 23.25 21.47
CA GLY A 72 3.68 23.78 20.71
C GLY A 72 3.02 22.67 19.89
N ARG A 73 1.69 22.67 19.86
CA ARG A 73 0.91 21.71 19.06
C ARG A 73 0.37 22.39 17.82
N HIS A 74 0.51 21.72 16.68
CA HIS A 74 0.00 22.18 15.40
C HIS A 74 -0.59 21.04 14.60
N ILE A 75 -1.62 21.35 13.82
CA ILE A 75 -2.33 20.37 12.99
C ILE A 75 -1.95 20.59 11.53
N LYS A 76 -1.59 19.52 10.83
CA LYS A 76 -1.30 19.54 9.39
C LYS A 76 -2.34 18.69 8.66
N SER A 77 -3.15 19.33 7.82
CA SER A 77 -4.20 18.68 7.03
C SER A 77 -3.69 18.31 5.62
N PHE A 78 -3.73 17.03 5.30
CA PHE A 78 -3.44 16.46 3.99
C PHE A 78 -4.76 16.24 3.26
N ARG A 79 -5.03 17.05 2.24
CA ARG A 79 -6.29 17.01 1.48
C ARG A 79 -6.23 15.93 0.41
N GLN A 80 -7.36 15.30 0.12
CA GLN A 80 -7.49 14.24 -0.89
C GLN A 80 -6.83 14.60 -2.23
N GLY A 81 -7.08 15.80 -2.76
CA GLY A 81 -6.57 16.23 -4.07
C GLY A 81 -5.05 16.43 -4.14
N ASP A 82 -4.39 16.55 -2.98
CA ASP A 82 -2.94 16.74 -2.91
C ASP A 82 -2.19 15.42 -2.64
N LEU A 83 -2.91 14.31 -2.41
CA LEU A 83 -2.30 13.04 -2.02
C LEU A 83 -1.54 12.39 -3.20
N PRO A 84 -0.37 11.80 -2.93
CA PRO A 84 0.38 11.08 -3.94
C PRO A 84 -0.31 9.75 -4.26
N GLN A 85 -0.13 9.26 -5.48
CA GLN A 85 -0.51 7.89 -5.82
C GLN A 85 0.56 6.92 -5.30
N VAL A 86 0.14 5.92 -4.50
CA VAL A 86 1.02 4.96 -3.83
C VAL A 86 0.55 3.52 -4.10
N THR A 87 1.47 2.57 -4.08
CA THR A 87 1.18 1.13 -4.16
C THR A 87 1.34 0.45 -2.80
N PRO A 88 0.83 -0.79 -2.60
CA PRO A 88 0.97 -1.50 -1.33
C PRO A 88 2.43 -1.73 -0.93
N GLU A 89 3.34 -1.80 -1.91
CA GLU A 89 4.77 -2.01 -1.72
C GLU A 89 5.53 -0.70 -1.43
N SER A 90 4.95 0.45 -1.77
CA SER A 90 5.59 1.74 -1.55
C SER A 90 5.43 2.23 -0.11
N ASP A 91 6.39 3.02 0.38
CA ASP A 91 6.29 3.62 1.72
C ASP A 91 5.49 4.94 1.65
N PRO A 92 4.26 5.01 2.21
CA PRO A 92 3.43 6.21 2.15
C PRO A 92 4.05 7.38 2.92
N LEU A 93 4.85 7.12 3.96
CA LEU A 93 5.58 8.17 4.68
C LEU A 93 6.54 8.89 3.73
N LYS A 94 7.35 8.13 2.99
CA LYS A 94 8.28 8.67 2.00
C LYS A 94 7.55 9.43 0.89
N ALA A 95 6.41 8.91 0.41
CA ALA A 95 5.61 9.57 -0.63
C ALA A 95 5.07 10.94 -0.20
N LEU A 96 4.73 11.08 1.09
CA LEU A 96 4.25 12.33 1.68
C LEU A 96 5.39 13.30 2.07
N GLY A 97 6.64 12.85 2.04
CA GLY A 97 7.80 13.61 2.52
C GLY A 97 8.01 13.53 4.02
N LEU A 98 7.38 12.58 4.71
CA LEU A 98 7.54 12.33 6.13
C LEU A 98 8.68 11.33 6.35
N PHE A 99 9.80 11.81 6.89
CA PHE A 99 10.98 10.98 7.14
C PHE A 99 11.16 10.76 8.65
N PRO A 100 10.78 9.59 9.19
CA PRO A 100 11.04 9.29 10.59
C PRO A 100 12.53 9.37 10.89
N GLN A 101 12.89 9.86 12.07
CA GLN A 101 14.28 9.79 12.50
C GLN A 101 14.64 8.32 12.73
N ILE A 102 15.79 7.89 12.20
CA ILE A 102 16.26 6.52 12.35
C ILE A 102 16.80 6.39 13.77
N THR A 103 16.02 5.75 14.63
CA THR A 103 16.43 5.45 16.00
C THR A 103 17.24 4.16 16.02
N PRO A 104 18.36 4.07 16.77
CA PRO A 104 19.11 2.83 16.91
C PRO A 104 18.20 1.67 17.38
N PRO A 105 18.48 0.41 16.98
CA PRO A 105 17.65 -0.73 17.34
C PRO A 105 17.43 -0.92 18.86
N SER A 106 18.33 -0.40 19.68
CA SER A 106 18.23 -0.41 21.16
C SER A 106 17.06 0.41 21.70
N GLU A 107 16.56 1.38 20.96
CA GLU A 107 15.44 2.24 21.33
C GLU A 107 14.12 1.78 20.69
N TRP A 108 14.13 0.64 19.99
CA TRP A 108 12.91 0.09 19.42
C TRP A 108 12.06 -0.51 20.53
N ASN A 109 10.87 0.04 20.73
CA ASN A 109 9.87 -0.59 21.58
C ASN A 109 9.44 -1.91 20.96
N GLN A 110 9.80 -3.01 21.62
CA GLN A 110 9.29 -4.33 21.26
C GLN A 110 7.83 -4.43 21.67
N LEU A 111 6.95 -4.59 20.69
CA LEU A 111 5.55 -4.84 20.94
C LEU A 111 5.41 -6.29 21.45
N LYS A 112 5.34 -6.45 22.78
CA LYS A 112 5.11 -7.75 23.42
C LYS A 112 3.62 -8.04 23.42
N LEU A 113 3.16 -8.77 22.41
CA LEU A 113 1.78 -9.23 22.31
C LEU A 113 1.68 -10.67 22.83
N GLY A 114 0.58 -10.98 23.53
CA GLY A 114 0.23 -12.38 23.82
C GLY A 114 -0.16 -13.12 22.53
N PRO A 115 -0.21 -14.47 22.53
CA PRO A 115 -0.51 -15.25 21.32
C PRO A 115 -1.83 -14.86 20.63
N ILE A 116 -2.87 -14.59 21.42
CA ILE A 116 -4.20 -14.20 20.91
C ILE A 116 -4.15 -12.78 20.32
N ASP A 117 -3.56 -11.84 21.06
CA ASP A 117 -3.42 -10.46 20.60
C ASP A 117 -2.56 -10.37 19.34
N ALA A 118 -1.50 -11.19 19.25
CA ALA A 118 -0.65 -11.30 18.07
C ALA A 118 -1.43 -11.80 16.86
N LEU A 119 -2.29 -12.81 17.02
CA LEU A 119 -3.13 -13.32 15.93
C LEU A 119 -4.16 -12.29 15.48
N SER A 120 -4.80 -11.60 16.42
CA SER A 120 -5.75 -10.51 16.13
C SER A 120 -5.05 -9.38 15.37
N PHE A 121 -3.89 -8.94 15.87
CA PHE A 121 -3.08 -7.89 15.23
C PHE A 121 -2.61 -8.29 13.84
N ALA A 122 -2.15 -9.53 13.65
CA ALA A 122 -1.75 -10.05 12.35
C ALA A 122 -2.95 -10.15 11.39
N SER A 123 -4.13 -10.56 11.87
CA SER A 123 -5.34 -10.64 11.05
C SER A 123 -5.80 -9.26 10.59
N GLN A 124 -5.78 -8.27 11.48
CA GLN A 124 -6.06 -6.86 11.14
C GLN A 124 -5.05 -6.34 10.10
N ARG A 125 -3.76 -6.69 10.27
CA ARG A 125 -2.72 -6.34 9.30
C ARG A 125 -3.00 -6.92 7.92
N VAL A 126 -3.30 -8.22 7.84
CA VAL A 126 -3.65 -8.91 6.59
C VAL A 126 -4.87 -8.25 5.96
N TYR A 127 -5.93 -8.00 6.74
CA TYR A 127 -7.14 -7.34 6.26
C TYR A 127 -6.86 -5.96 5.63
N VAL A 128 -6.07 -5.12 6.28
CA VAL A 128 -5.69 -3.80 5.75
C VAL A 128 -4.92 -3.94 4.44
N ILE A 129 -3.91 -4.82 4.39
CA ILE A 129 -3.13 -5.05 3.16
C ILE A 129 -4.06 -5.55 2.05
N THR A 130 -4.90 -6.53 2.34
CA THR A 130 -5.86 -7.09 1.37
C THR A 130 -6.82 -6.03 0.84
N LYS A 131 -7.39 -5.19 1.73
CA LYS A 131 -8.30 -4.10 1.38
C LYS A 131 -7.63 -3.09 0.44
N VAL A 132 -6.42 -2.66 0.79
CA VAL A 132 -5.64 -1.71 -0.02
C VAL A 132 -5.28 -2.30 -1.38
N SER A 133 -4.73 -3.52 -1.40
CA SER A 133 -4.35 -4.18 -2.65
C SER A 133 -5.56 -4.40 -3.57
N MET A 134 -6.70 -4.84 -3.03
CA MET A 134 -7.94 -4.99 -3.80
C MET A 134 -8.40 -3.65 -4.40
N ARG A 135 -8.37 -2.57 -3.61
CA ARG A 135 -8.75 -1.23 -4.08
C ARG A 135 -7.88 -0.78 -5.25
N LEU A 136 -6.58 -1.00 -5.18
CA LEU A 136 -5.64 -0.62 -6.24
C LEU A 136 -5.80 -1.51 -7.48
N MET A 137 -6.03 -2.82 -7.32
CA MET A 137 -6.33 -3.72 -8.45
C MET A 137 -7.60 -3.28 -9.19
N LEU A 138 -8.67 -2.97 -8.46
CA LEU A 138 -9.90 -2.43 -9.06
C LEU A 138 -9.65 -1.06 -9.71
N GLY A 139 -8.78 -0.25 -9.12
CA GLY A 139 -8.31 1.02 -9.70
C GLY A 139 -7.64 0.85 -11.05
N LEU A 140 -6.85 -0.22 -11.25
CA LEU A 140 -6.22 -0.54 -12.54
C LEU A 140 -7.28 -0.92 -13.59
N LEU A 141 -8.27 -1.74 -13.21
CA LEU A 141 -9.35 -2.16 -14.11
C LEU A 141 -10.27 -1.00 -14.52
N THR A 142 -10.46 -0.04 -13.62
CA THR A 142 -11.29 1.17 -13.87
C THR A 142 -10.50 2.33 -14.48
N GLY A 143 -9.18 2.20 -14.64
CA GLY A 143 -8.31 3.25 -15.19
C GLY A 143 -7.97 4.39 -14.23
N LYS A 144 -8.35 4.29 -12.95
CA LYS A 144 -8.00 5.27 -11.90
C LYS A 144 -6.54 5.15 -11.45
N THR A 145 -5.98 3.96 -11.53
CA THR A 145 -4.59 3.67 -11.17
C THR A 145 -3.77 3.40 -12.44
N THR A 146 -2.55 3.91 -12.48
CA THR A 146 -1.69 3.79 -13.67
C THR A 146 -0.84 2.50 -13.62
N LEU A 147 -0.77 1.76 -14.73
CA LEU A 147 0.06 0.54 -14.85
C LEU A 147 1.57 0.77 -14.58
N LYS A 148 2.05 2.01 -14.74
CA LYS A 148 3.42 2.43 -14.43
C LYS A 148 3.77 2.38 -12.94
N GLN A 149 2.76 2.32 -12.07
CA GLN A 149 2.96 2.26 -10.63
C GLN A 149 3.12 0.83 -10.13
N LEU A 150 2.64 -0.16 -10.89
CA LEU A 150 2.82 -1.56 -10.55
C LEU A 150 4.31 -1.89 -10.53
N GLY A 151 4.83 -2.34 -9.39
CA GLY A 151 6.20 -2.82 -9.29
C GLY A 151 6.37 -4.09 -10.11
N GLY A 152 7.33 -4.11 -11.03
CA GLY A 152 7.66 -5.30 -11.80
C GLY A 152 8.62 -6.23 -11.06
N PRO A 153 9.09 -7.30 -11.75
CA PRO A 153 10.00 -8.29 -11.17
C PRO A 153 11.31 -7.69 -10.65
N LEU A 154 11.80 -6.61 -11.25
CA LEU A 154 13.06 -5.98 -10.85
C LEU A 154 12.89 -5.17 -9.56
N SER A 155 11.78 -4.43 -9.43
CA SER A 155 11.44 -3.76 -8.17
C SER A 155 11.22 -4.76 -7.02
N ILE A 156 10.57 -5.89 -7.29
CA ILE A 156 10.41 -6.97 -6.30
C ILE A 156 11.78 -7.49 -5.85
N ALA A 157 12.70 -7.74 -6.78
CA ALA A 157 14.05 -8.22 -6.45
C ALA A 157 14.85 -7.20 -5.62
N ASP A 158 14.81 -5.92 -5.98
CA ASP A 158 15.47 -4.82 -5.24
C ASP A 158 14.91 -4.69 -3.81
N MET A 159 13.58 -4.74 -3.65
CA MET A 159 12.94 -4.70 -2.33
C MET A 159 13.25 -5.93 -1.48
N ALA A 160 13.30 -7.12 -2.10
CA ALA A 160 13.73 -8.34 -1.43
C ALA A 160 15.17 -8.20 -0.90
N GLY A 161 16.09 -7.68 -1.74
CA GLY A 161 17.47 -7.43 -1.34
C GLY A 161 17.58 -6.41 -0.20
N LYS A 162 16.89 -5.28 -0.30
CA LYS A 162 16.87 -4.24 0.76
C LYS A 162 16.31 -4.76 2.07
N SER A 163 15.20 -5.49 2.04
CA SER A 163 14.60 -6.05 3.27
C SER A 163 15.50 -7.10 3.92
N ALA A 164 16.15 -7.96 3.13
CA ALA A 164 17.12 -8.93 3.62
C ALA A 164 18.37 -8.27 4.25
N GLN A 165 18.85 -7.16 3.68
CA GLN A 165 19.97 -6.39 4.25
C GLN A 165 19.64 -5.76 5.61
N VAL A 166 18.38 -5.37 5.84
CA VAL A 166 17.95 -4.83 7.14
C VAL A 166 17.85 -5.95 8.18
N GLY A 167 17.35 -7.13 7.78
CA GLY A 167 17.32 -8.31 8.65
C GLY A 167 16.19 -9.27 8.30
N TRP A 168 16.07 -10.36 9.08
CA TRP A 168 15.10 -11.40 8.80
C TRP A 168 13.65 -10.96 9.09
N GLN A 169 13.38 -10.12 10.10
CA GLN A 169 12.00 -9.70 10.40
C GLN A 169 11.39 -8.86 9.25
N PRO A 170 12.07 -7.81 8.73
CA PRO A 170 11.56 -7.07 7.56
C PRO A 170 11.46 -7.93 6.31
N PHE A 171 12.38 -8.89 6.11
CA PHE A 171 12.30 -9.82 4.99
C PHE A 171 11.07 -10.72 5.05
N VAL A 172 10.74 -11.29 6.21
CA VAL A 172 9.50 -12.08 6.40
C VAL A 172 8.26 -11.22 6.20
N ALA A 173 8.27 -9.97 6.69
CA ALA A 173 7.17 -9.04 6.44
C ALA A 173 7.00 -8.72 4.95
N PHE A 174 8.10 -8.57 4.21
CA PHE A 174 8.09 -8.42 2.75
C PHE A 174 7.53 -9.67 2.05
N LEU A 175 7.95 -10.87 2.44
CA LEU A 175 7.40 -12.11 1.90
C LEU A 175 5.90 -12.25 2.18
N ALA A 176 5.44 -11.85 3.37
CA ALA A 176 4.02 -11.86 3.71
C ALA A 176 3.23 -10.88 2.81
N LEU A 177 3.75 -9.67 2.60
CA LEU A 177 3.15 -8.70 1.66
C LEU A 177 3.07 -9.27 0.24
N MET A 178 4.17 -9.85 -0.26
CA MET A 178 4.21 -10.47 -1.59
C MET A 178 3.23 -11.65 -1.70
N SER A 179 3.13 -12.48 -0.67
CA SER A 179 2.21 -13.60 -0.62
C SER A 179 0.75 -13.15 -0.72
N ILE A 180 0.38 -12.08 -0.02
CA ILE A 180 -0.98 -11.51 -0.09
C ILE A 180 -1.24 -10.92 -1.48
N SER A 181 -0.30 -10.16 -2.05
CA SER A 181 -0.46 -9.54 -3.37
C SER A 181 -0.58 -10.58 -4.50
N ILE A 182 0.27 -11.61 -4.50
CA ILE A 182 0.21 -12.70 -5.49
C ILE A 182 -1.05 -13.54 -5.30
N GLY A 183 -1.42 -13.84 -4.05
CA GLY A 183 -2.66 -14.56 -3.75
C GLY A 183 -3.90 -13.82 -4.26
N LEU A 184 -3.96 -12.50 -4.07
CA LEU A 184 -5.02 -11.67 -4.62
C LEU A 184 -5.01 -11.63 -6.15
N LEU A 185 -3.82 -11.50 -6.76
CA LEU A 185 -3.70 -11.53 -8.21
C LEU A 185 -4.24 -12.84 -8.80
N ASN A 186 -3.94 -13.97 -8.15
CA ASN A 186 -4.45 -15.27 -8.56
C ASN A 186 -5.97 -15.39 -8.45
N LEU A 187 -6.65 -14.59 -7.63
CA LEU A 187 -8.11 -14.56 -7.52
C LEU A 187 -8.78 -13.70 -8.60
N VAL A 188 -8.01 -12.95 -9.40
CA VAL A 188 -8.55 -12.15 -10.51
C VAL A 188 -9.20 -13.10 -11.54
N PRO A 189 -10.39 -12.78 -12.09
CA PRO A 189 -11.11 -13.62 -13.04
C PRO A 189 -10.48 -13.58 -14.45
N LEU A 190 -9.19 -13.93 -14.54
CA LEU A 190 -8.45 -14.06 -15.79
C LEU A 190 -8.20 -15.55 -16.08
N PRO A 191 -8.41 -16.00 -17.33
CA PRO A 191 -8.00 -17.34 -17.75
C PRO A 191 -6.51 -17.58 -17.45
N MET A 192 -6.14 -18.80 -17.05
CA MET A 192 -4.81 -19.23 -16.55
C MET A 192 -4.60 -19.04 -15.03
N LEU A 193 -5.29 -18.09 -14.39
CA LEU A 193 -5.24 -17.90 -12.93
C LEU A 193 -6.33 -18.72 -12.21
N ASP A 194 -6.16 -18.91 -10.91
CA ASP A 194 -7.11 -19.66 -10.07
C ASP A 194 -8.52 -19.03 -10.12
N GLY A 195 -8.61 -17.70 -10.14
CA GLY A 195 -9.85 -16.94 -10.29
C GLY A 195 -10.54 -17.16 -11.63
N GLY A 196 -9.79 -17.48 -12.69
CA GLY A 196 -10.36 -17.90 -13.97
C GLY A 196 -11.03 -19.28 -13.89
N GLN A 197 -10.46 -20.20 -13.13
CA GLN A 197 -11.08 -21.51 -12.90
C GLN A 197 -12.33 -21.37 -12.03
N LEU A 198 -12.26 -20.55 -10.97
CA LEU A 198 -13.44 -20.21 -10.17
C LEU A 198 -14.55 -19.58 -11.01
N LEU A 199 -14.21 -18.77 -12.02
CA LEU A 199 -15.18 -18.20 -12.95
C LEU A 199 -15.85 -19.29 -13.82
N TYR A 200 -15.09 -20.28 -14.27
CA TYR A 200 -15.65 -21.40 -15.04
C TYR A 200 -16.58 -22.26 -14.20
N ASP A 201 -16.20 -22.53 -12.95
CA ASP A 201 -17.03 -23.29 -12.00
C ASP A 201 -18.30 -22.51 -11.64
N ALA A 202 -18.18 -21.20 -11.39
CA ALA A 202 -19.32 -20.32 -11.15
C ALA A 202 -20.27 -20.28 -12.37
N TRP A 203 -19.72 -20.24 -13.58
CA TRP A 203 -20.50 -20.34 -14.80
C TRP A 203 -21.21 -21.69 -14.93
N GLU A 204 -20.53 -22.81 -14.65
CA GLU A 204 -21.15 -24.15 -14.67
C GLU A 204 -22.32 -24.24 -13.69
N LEU A 205 -22.17 -23.68 -12.48
CA LEU A 205 -23.23 -23.63 -11.47
C LEU A 205 -24.47 -22.84 -11.94
N VAL A 206 -24.27 -21.72 -12.63
CA VAL A 206 -25.39 -20.86 -13.10
C VAL A 206 -26.01 -21.38 -14.40
N ALA A 207 -25.19 -21.80 -15.36
CA ALA A 207 -25.64 -22.23 -16.69
C ALA A 207 -26.05 -23.72 -16.73
N GLY A 208 -25.70 -24.50 -15.71
CA GLY A 208 -25.91 -25.96 -15.65
C GLY A 208 -25.10 -26.73 -16.70
N LYS A 209 -24.14 -26.08 -17.36
CA LYS A 209 -23.34 -26.64 -18.45
C LYS A 209 -21.89 -26.18 -18.35
N ARG A 210 -20.98 -27.13 -18.53
CA ARG A 210 -19.54 -26.86 -18.60
C ARG A 210 -19.18 -26.05 -19.84
N ILE A 211 -18.22 -25.15 -19.67
CA ILE A 211 -17.52 -24.55 -20.79
C ILE A 211 -16.82 -25.67 -21.58
N THR A 212 -16.91 -25.62 -22.91
CA THR A 212 -16.28 -26.64 -23.75
C THR A 212 -14.76 -26.58 -23.60
N LEU A 213 -14.10 -27.74 -23.62
CA LEU A 213 -12.64 -27.83 -23.49
C LEU A 213 -11.91 -26.95 -24.52
N SER A 214 -12.41 -26.92 -25.75
CA SER A 214 -11.85 -26.09 -26.83
C SER A 214 -11.95 -24.58 -26.55
N LEU A 215 -13.00 -24.13 -25.86
CA LEU A 215 -13.13 -22.72 -25.44
C LEU A 215 -12.21 -22.43 -24.25
N GLN A 216 -12.12 -23.35 -23.28
CA GLN A 216 -11.22 -23.21 -22.14
C GLN A 216 -9.75 -23.12 -22.59
N GLU A 217 -9.31 -23.95 -23.54
CA GLU A 217 -7.98 -23.89 -24.13
C GLU A 217 -7.70 -22.55 -24.84
N LYS A 218 -8.68 -22.03 -25.58
CA LYS A 218 -8.55 -20.72 -26.25
C LYS A 218 -8.42 -19.60 -25.22
N LEU A 219 -9.28 -19.61 -24.20
CA LEU A 219 -9.24 -18.62 -23.13
C LEU A 219 -7.92 -18.68 -22.37
N GLN A 220 -7.43 -19.87 -22.01
CA GLN A 220 -6.12 -20.05 -21.36
C GLN A 220 -4.97 -19.51 -22.22
N LYS A 221 -4.94 -19.79 -23.53
CA LYS A 221 -3.92 -19.24 -24.44
C LYS A 221 -3.95 -17.72 -24.48
N VAL A 222 -5.14 -17.13 -24.53
CA VAL A 222 -5.31 -15.67 -24.48
C VAL A 222 -4.82 -15.12 -23.13
N GLY A 223 -5.24 -15.73 -22.02
CA GLY A 223 -4.79 -15.34 -20.68
C GLY A 223 -3.28 -15.42 -20.51
N PHE A 224 -2.66 -16.50 -20.96
CA PHE A 224 -1.21 -16.67 -20.96
C PHE A 224 -0.48 -15.59 -21.76
N LEU A 225 -0.95 -15.29 -22.98
CA LEU A 225 -0.38 -14.22 -23.81
C LEU A 225 -0.51 -12.84 -23.13
N LEU A 226 -1.65 -12.56 -22.51
CA LEU A 226 -1.87 -11.33 -21.75
C LEU A 226 -0.93 -11.23 -20.54
N LEU A 227 -0.74 -12.32 -19.80
CA LEU A 227 0.17 -12.37 -18.64
C LEU A 227 1.62 -12.12 -19.06
N ILE A 228 2.07 -12.72 -20.17
CA ILE A 228 3.40 -12.44 -20.73
C ILE A 228 3.50 -10.96 -21.14
N ALA A 229 2.52 -10.44 -21.87
CA ALA A 229 2.53 -9.05 -22.32
C ALA A 229 2.59 -8.07 -21.14
N LEU A 230 1.80 -8.32 -20.08
CA LEU A 230 1.83 -7.51 -18.86
C LEU A 230 3.17 -7.63 -18.14
N SER A 231 3.74 -8.83 -18.05
CA SER A 231 5.03 -9.07 -17.40
C SER A 231 6.17 -8.34 -18.13
N LEU A 232 6.17 -8.35 -19.47
CA LEU A 232 7.11 -7.60 -20.29
C LEU A 232 6.92 -6.09 -20.13
N LEU A 233 5.67 -5.62 -20.08
CA LEU A 233 5.36 -4.20 -19.83
C LEU A 233 5.85 -3.75 -18.45
N ALA A 234 5.62 -4.55 -17.41
CA ALA A 234 6.08 -4.27 -16.05
C ALA A 234 7.61 -4.24 -15.98
N LEU A 235 8.28 -5.22 -16.60
CA LEU A 235 9.75 -5.24 -16.69
C LEU A 235 10.28 -4.02 -17.45
N PHE A 236 9.63 -3.62 -18.55
CA PHE A 236 10.02 -2.42 -19.30
C PHE A 236 9.85 -1.15 -18.45
N ASN A 237 8.74 -1.01 -17.73
CA ASN A 237 8.50 0.12 -16.82
C ASN A 237 9.55 0.17 -15.70
N ASP A 238 9.90 -0.98 -15.13
CA ASP A 238 10.98 -1.09 -14.14
C ASP A 238 12.30 -0.63 -14.74
N LEU A 239 12.70 -1.18 -15.90
CA LEU A 239 13.97 -0.81 -16.55
C LEU A 239 14.04 0.69 -16.84
N GLN A 240 12.96 1.30 -17.31
CA GLN A 240 12.90 2.76 -17.48
C GLN A 240 13.15 3.48 -16.16
N ARG A 241 12.50 3.07 -15.07
CA ARG A 241 12.66 3.68 -13.75
C ARG A 241 14.08 3.55 -13.20
N TYR A 242 14.77 2.43 -13.45
CA TYR A 242 16.12 2.19 -12.93
C TYR A 242 17.25 2.73 -13.82
N LEU A 243 17.04 2.82 -15.14
CA LEU A 243 18.08 3.23 -16.10
C LEU A 243 17.96 4.69 -16.56
N LEU A 244 16.76 5.29 -16.50
CA LEU A 244 16.51 6.70 -16.87
C LEU A 244 15.94 7.46 -15.66
N PRO A 245 16.79 7.88 -14.70
CA PRO A 245 16.37 8.60 -13.50
C PRO A 245 15.77 9.98 -13.81
#